data_AF-D8MTK3-F1
#
_entry.id   AF-D8MTK3-F1
#
_cell.length_a   1.000
_cell.length_b   1.000
_cell.length_c   1.000
_cell.angle_alpha   90.00
_cell.angle_beta   90.00
_cell.angle_gamma   90.00
#
_symmetry.space_group_name_H-M   'P 1'
#
loop_
_entity.id
_entity.type
_entity.pdbx_description
1 polymer ?
#
loop_
_entity_poly.entity_id
_entity_poly.type
_entity_poly.pdbx_seq_one_letter_code
_entity_poly.pdbx_strand_id
1 'polypeptide(L)'
;MSASGSSSTKNEVLWINTLKGGCILLVVLHHTIITTFAPSLQYLTAGVLPAEIWIAFNKYLSPLRMPAFFFVSGLLAISAINKKSWSEVFTKKFSNIFYLYILWGVIQWVSIYNISANLIGEKLSTAKNAAYAESPQEFVKLLFLSMTSLWYLYALAGYFVVAKLFHRQKMALIVAALLMNYATQFSLVPGWGPASVVQNFVYFLLGAYFSHYLVELSFMNRRNVLILSAFALTGVAHHAVGLYKNPFYCMLSIVFGIVLCRALNNRFNMAWLNWIGRNTLQIYVLHRIFIELLGLSVLTLAVQYSLFDNSAFSLLWALTLPVVAVSTCTAVSLLVWSLLNRGPGRALFLYPVLMRKTKPKPDIASNH
;
A
#
# COMPACT_ATOMS: atom_id res chain seq x y z
N MET A 1 -25.15 -28.41 -12.77
CA MET A 1 -24.76 -27.94 -11.41
C MET A 1 -23.27 -27.59 -11.24
N SER A 2 -22.37 -27.76 -12.22
CA SER A 2 -20.93 -27.41 -12.05
C SER A 2 -20.53 -25.97 -12.46
N ALA A 3 -21.40 -25.23 -13.15
CA ALA A 3 -21.11 -23.86 -13.61
C ALA A 3 -21.26 -22.77 -12.51
N SER A 4 -22.02 -23.04 -11.44
CA SER A 4 -22.17 -22.10 -10.30
C SER A 4 -20.96 -22.15 -9.35
N GLY A 5 -20.28 -23.30 -9.25
CA GLY A 5 -19.09 -23.45 -8.41
C GLY A 5 -17.84 -22.76 -8.97
N SER A 6 -17.67 -22.76 -10.30
CA SER A 6 -16.53 -22.11 -10.96
C SER A 6 -16.66 -20.58 -11.02
N SER A 7 -17.87 -20.05 -11.16
CA SER A 7 -18.15 -18.60 -11.13
C SER A 7 -17.98 -18.02 -9.72
N SER A 8 -18.44 -18.73 -8.69
CA SER A 8 -18.27 -18.33 -7.29
C SER A 8 -16.79 -18.28 -6.89
N THR A 9 -16.02 -19.34 -7.17
CA THR A 9 -14.58 -19.38 -6.86
C THR A 9 -13.76 -18.36 -7.67
N LYS A 10 -14.12 -18.13 -8.94
CA LYS A 10 -13.50 -17.07 -9.75
C LYS A 10 -13.78 -15.68 -9.17
N ASN A 11 -15.02 -15.41 -8.75
CA ASN A 11 -15.38 -14.15 -8.13
C ASN A 11 -14.67 -13.93 -6.78
N GLU A 12 -14.45 -14.99 -6.00
CA GLU A 12 -13.66 -14.93 -4.76
C GLU A 12 -12.20 -14.49 -4.99
N VAL A 13 -11.60 -14.87 -6.11
CA VAL A 13 -10.23 -14.44 -6.45
C VAL A 13 -10.20 -13.03 -7.06
N LEU A 14 -11.26 -12.64 -7.78
CA LEU A 14 -11.32 -11.33 -8.46
C LEU A 14 -11.50 -10.16 -7.49
N TRP A 15 -12.33 -10.28 -6.44
CA TRP A 15 -12.48 -9.17 -5.50
C TRP A 15 -11.16 -8.87 -4.77
N ILE A 16 -10.33 -9.89 -4.49
CA ILE A 16 -9.00 -9.71 -3.87
C ILE A 16 -8.10 -8.88 -4.77
N ASN A 17 -8.02 -9.22 -6.06
CA ASN A 17 -7.20 -8.47 -7.01
C ASN A 17 -7.75 -7.05 -7.20
N THR A 18 -9.06 -6.89 -7.32
CA THR A 18 -9.70 -5.58 -7.45
C THR A 18 -9.42 -4.69 -6.24
N LEU A 19 -9.53 -5.24 -5.03
CA LEU A 19 -9.23 -4.52 -3.78
C LEU A 19 -7.77 -4.10 -3.74
N LYS A 20 -6.83 -5.02 -4.03
CA LYS A 20 -5.40 -4.69 -4.15
C LYS A 20 -5.13 -3.59 -5.18
N GLY A 21 -5.82 -3.64 -6.31
CA GLY A 21 -5.74 -2.63 -7.37
C GLY A 21 -6.21 -1.26 -6.88
N GLY A 22 -7.36 -1.21 -6.21
CA GLY A 22 -7.85 0.02 -5.58
C GLY A 22 -6.89 0.55 -4.53
N CYS A 23 -6.42 -0.31 -3.61
CA CYS A 23 -5.48 0.09 -2.56
C CYS A 23 -4.19 0.71 -3.14
N ILE A 24 -3.59 0.09 -4.17
CA ILE A 24 -2.34 0.63 -4.75
C ILE A 24 -2.57 1.99 -5.43
N LEU A 25 -3.68 2.18 -6.13
CA LEU A 25 -4.02 3.48 -6.72
C LEU A 25 -4.24 4.54 -5.64
N LEU A 26 -4.87 4.18 -4.52
CA LEU A 26 -5.03 5.08 -3.38
C LEU A 26 -3.70 5.40 -2.67
N VAL A 27 -2.70 4.51 -2.71
CA VAL A 27 -1.33 4.79 -2.24
C VAL A 27 -0.64 5.80 -3.15
N VAL A 28 -0.75 5.63 -4.47
CA VAL A 28 -0.23 6.62 -5.43
C VAL A 28 -0.91 7.98 -5.21
N LEU A 29 -2.24 7.99 -5.07
CA LEU A 29 -3.02 9.20 -4.77
C LEU A 29 -2.54 9.86 -3.48
N HIS A 30 -2.32 9.08 -2.41
CA HIS A 30 -1.83 9.60 -1.15
C HIS A 30 -0.51 10.35 -1.32
N HIS A 31 0.44 9.72 -2.00
CA HIS A 31 1.75 10.31 -2.21
C HIS A 31 1.66 11.57 -3.07
N THR A 32 0.86 11.57 -4.14
CA THR A 32 0.58 12.78 -4.94
C THR A 32 0.01 13.91 -4.08
N ILE A 33 -0.96 13.59 -3.22
CA ILE A 33 -1.62 14.60 -2.39
C ILE A 33 -0.63 15.22 -1.40
N ILE A 34 0.12 14.41 -0.67
CA ILE A 34 0.98 14.93 0.41
C ILE A 34 2.24 15.64 -0.10
N THR A 35 2.76 15.29 -1.28
CA THR A 35 3.99 15.91 -1.80
C THR A 35 3.77 17.04 -2.77
N THR A 36 2.69 17.00 -3.54
CA THR A 36 2.53 17.92 -4.68
C THR A 36 1.26 18.73 -4.54
N PHE A 37 0.12 18.08 -4.31
CA PHE A 37 -1.16 18.79 -4.30
C PHE A 37 -1.32 19.67 -3.05
N ALA A 38 -1.09 19.14 -1.85
CA ALA A 38 -1.26 19.91 -0.61
C ALA A 38 -0.29 21.11 -0.55
N PRO A 39 1.00 20.99 -0.92
CA PRO A 39 1.89 22.15 -1.03
C PRO A 39 1.45 23.16 -2.10
N SER A 40 0.77 22.72 -3.16
CA SER A 40 0.29 23.64 -4.21
C SER A 40 -0.88 24.52 -3.80
N LEU A 41 -1.58 24.19 -2.71
CA LEU A 41 -2.79 24.91 -2.27
C LEU A 41 -2.53 26.40 -1.99
N GLN A 42 -1.34 26.73 -1.49
CA GLN A 42 -0.96 28.11 -1.19
C GLN A 42 -0.88 29.00 -2.43
N TYR A 43 -0.72 28.41 -3.62
CA TYR A 43 -0.64 29.14 -4.88
C TYR A 43 -2.00 29.24 -5.58
N LEU A 44 -3.03 28.50 -5.14
CA LEU A 44 -4.32 28.49 -5.81
C LEU A 44 -5.04 29.84 -5.69
N THR A 45 -5.44 30.40 -6.84
CA THR A 45 -6.31 31.59 -6.92
C THR A 45 -7.78 31.24 -7.14
N ALA A 46 -8.06 30.00 -7.55
CA ALA A 46 -9.41 29.44 -7.74
C ALA A 46 -9.44 27.93 -7.49
N GLY A 47 -10.63 27.38 -7.23
CA GLY A 47 -10.80 25.93 -7.03
C GLY A 47 -10.56 25.42 -5.61
N VAL A 48 -10.63 26.29 -4.60
CA VAL A 48 -10.43 25.95 -3.18
C VAL A 48 -11.34 24.81 -2.72
N LEU A 49 -12.64 24.87 -3.01
CA LEU A 49 -13.60 23.83 -2.61
C LEU A 49 -13.25 22.45 -3.22
N PRO A 50 -13.05 22.29 -4.55
CA PRO A 50 -12.54 21.04 -5.11
C PRO A 50 -11.25 20.55 -4.45
N ALA A 51 -10.33 21.46 -4.11
CA ALA A 51 -9.08 21.10 -3.48
C ALA A 51 -9.28 20.55 -2.06
N GLU A 52 -10.12 21.20 -1.25
CA GLU A 52 -10.50 20.72 0.09
C GLU A 52 -11.20 19.36 0.02
N ILE A 53 -12.06 19.14 -0.99
CA ILE A 53 -12.69 17.84 -1.22
C ILE A 53 -11.63 16.76 -1.47
N TRP A 54 -10.59 17.03 -2.27
CA TRP A 54 -9.49 16.08 -2.48
C TRP A 54 -8.70 15.78 -1.21
N ILE A 55 -8.40 16.80 -0.40
CA ILE A 55 -7.72 16.63 0.89
C ILE A 55 -8.57 15.78 1.84
N ALA A 56 -9.86 16.09 1.96
CA ALA A 56 -10.81 15.34 2.77
C ALA A 56 -10.93 13.89 2.28
N PHE A 57 -11.11 13.69 0.98
CA PHE A 57 -11.20 12.37 0.35
C PHE A 57 -9.95 11.52 0.66
N ASN A 58 -8.75 12.09 0.48
CA ASN A 58 -7.48 11.43 0.81
C ASN A 58 -7.35 11.08 2.31
N LYS A 59 -7.88 11.92 3.19
CA LYS A 59 -7.91 11.70 4.64
C LYS A 59 -8.86 10.56 5.01
N TYR A 60 -10.10 10.59 4.52
CA TYR A 60 -11.13 9.60 4.86
C TYR A 60 -10.91 8.23 4.21
N LEU A 61 -10.19 8.15 3.08
CA LEU A 61 -9.78 6.87 2.47
C LEU A 61 -8.53 6.25 3.09
N SER A 62 -7.92 6.90 4.09
CA SER A 62 -6.76 6.33 4.80
C SER A 62 -6.95 4.87 5.25
N PRO A 63 -8.11 4.51 5.84
CA PRO A 63 -8.36 3.14 6.27
C PRO A 63 -8.46 2.11 5.12
N LEU A 64 -8.83 2.54 3.91
CA LEU A 64 -8.89 1.68 2.72
C LEU A 64 -7.53 1.46 2.04
N ARG A 65 -6.49 2.21 2.44
CA ARG A 65 -5.13 2.06 1.89
C ARG A 65 -4.39 0.90 2.56
N MET A 66 -3.65 1.22 3.63
CA MET A 66 -2.70 0.32 4.26
C MET A 66 -3.40 -0.77 5.08
N PRO A 67 -4.44 -0.48 5.90
CA PRO A 67 -5.15 -1.51 6.63
C PRO A 67 -5.74 -2.59 5.74
N ALA A 68 -6.45 -2.21 4.67
CA ALA A 68 -7.01 -3.17 3.71
C ALA A 68 -5.93 -3.95 2.94
N PHE A 69 -4.83 -3.30 2.57
CA PHE A 69 -3.72 -3.97 1.89
C PHE A 69 -3.02 -5.00 2.78
N PHE A 70 -2.82 -4.69 4.07
CA PHE A 70 -2.31 -5.64 5.06
C PHE A 70 -3.29 -6.77 5.37
N PHE A 71 -4.59 -6.48 5.45
CA PHE A 71 -5.63 -7.50 5.60
C PHE A 71 -5.56 -8.53 4.47
N VAL A 72 -5.52 -8.07 3.21
CA VAL A 72 -5.40 -8.99 2.07
C VAL A 72 -4.09 -9.79 2.14
N SER A 73 -2.99 -9.17 2.57
CA SER A 73 -1.71 -9.88 2.69
C SER A 73 -1.69 -10.92 3.79
N GLY A 74 -2.34 -10.66 4.93
CA GLY A 74 -2.56 -11.66 5.97
C GLY A 74 -3.39 -12.83 5.45
N LEU A 75 -4.49 -12.52 4.76
CA LEU A 75 -5.38 -13.52 4.15
C LEU A 75 -4.62 -14.44 3.18
N LEU A 76 -3.74 -13.89 2.35
CA LEU A 76 -2.91 -14.67 1.43
C LEU A 76 -1.74 -15.39 2.11
N ALA A 77 -1.32 -14.96 3.30
CA ALA A 77 -0.18 -15.52 4.03
C ALA A 77 -0.55 -16.70 4.96
N ILE A 78 -1.81 -16.85 5.36
CA ILE A 78 -2.22 -17.81 6.40
C ILE A 78 -1.78 -19.26 6.16
N SER A 79 -1.85 -19.72 4.91
CA SER A 79 -1.41 -21.08 4.56
C SER A 79 0.09 -21.27 4.81
N ALA A 80 0.91 -20.27 4.48
CA ALA A 80 2.35 -20.30 4.72
C ALA A 80 2.71 -20.14 6.21
N ILE A 81 1.90 -19.41 6.97
CA ILE A 81 2.05 -19.26 8.43
C ILE A 81 1.83 -20.61 9.11
N ASN A 82 0.71 -21.28 8.83
CA ASN A 82 0.28 -22.48 9.55
C ASN A 82 0.90 -23.80 9.06
N LYS A 83 1.08 -23.97 7.74
CA LYS A 83 1.37 -25.29 7.16
C LYS A 83 2.80 -25.49 6.71
N LYS A 84 3.51 -24.41 6.35
CA LYS A 84 4.85 -24.50 5.78
C LYS A 84 5.94 -24.53 6.83
N SER A 85 7.03 -25.24 6.59
CA SER A 85 8.22 -25.20 7.46
C SER A 85 8.96 -23.86 7.33
N TRP A 86 9.87 -23.57 8.26
CA TRP A 86 10.71 -22.37 8.18
C TRP A 86 11.58 -22.34 6.93
N SER A 87 12.11 -23.49 6.51
CA SER A 87 12.90 -23.63 5.27
C SER A 87 12.07 -23.33 4.02
N GLU A 88 10.81 -23.80 3.97
CA GLU A 88 9.88 -23.52 2.86
C GLU A 88 9.41 -22.06 2.79
N VAL A 89 9.43 -21.38 3.93
CA VAL A 89 8.98 -20.00 4.08
C VAL A 89 10.09 -19.01 3.78
N PHE A 90 11.28 -19.23 4.34
CA PHE A 90 12.52 -18.54 3.97
C PHE A 90 13.04 -19.03 2.61
N THR A 91 12.11 -19.46 1.75
CA THR A 91 12.36 -19.56 0.33
C THR A 91 12.56 -18.17 -0.25
N LYS A 92 12.98 -18.21 -1.50
CA LYS A 92 13.27 -17.08 -2.34
C LYS A 92 12.19 -15.97 -2.36
N LYS A 93 10.91 -16.24 -2.05
CA LYS A 93 9.84 -15.22 -1.98
C LYS A 93 10.01 -14.25 -0.80
N PHE A 94 10.38 -14.75 0.39
CA PHE A 94 10.64 -13.90 1.55
C PHE A 94 11.90 -13.07 1.31
N SER A 95 12.97 -13.69 0.82
CA SER A 95 14.21 -13.00 0.44
C SER A 95 13.96 -11.93 -0.61
N ASN A 96 13.02 -12.14 -1.54
CA ASN A 96 12.65 -11.15 -2.54
C ASN A 96 12.06 -9.88 -1.93
N ILE A 97 11.24 -9.99 -0.88
CA ILE A 97 10.66 -8.82 -0.20
C ILE A 97 11.77 -7.94 0.39
N PHE A 98 12.70 -8.57 1.11
CA PHE A 98 13.83 -7.86 1.71
C PHE A 98 14.78 -7.27 0.66
N TYR A 99 15.09 -8.06 -0.38
CA TYR A 99 15.89 -7.62 -1.51
C TYR A 99 15.29 -6.39 -2.20
N LEU A 100 13.99 -6.42 -2.51
CA LEU A 100 13.33 -5.30 -3.16
C LEU A 100 13.23 -4.07 -2.25
N TYR A 101 13.06 -4.27 -0.93
CA TYR A 101 13.07 -3.18 0.03
C TYR A 101 14.39 -2.41 0.02
N ILE A 102 15.53 -3.12 0.06
CA ILE A 102 16.86 -2.50 0.03
C ILE A 102 17.14 -1.93 -1.35
N LEU A 103 16.98 -2.74 -2.41
CA LEU A 103 17.30 -2.34 -3.78
C LEU A 103 16.54 -1.07 -4.19
N TRP A 104 15.21 -1.10 -4.07
CA TRP A 104 14.41 0.06 -4.43
C TRP A 104 14.54 1.19 -3.42
N GLY A 105 14.91 0.92 -2.16
CA GLY A 105 15.25 1.95 -1.20
C GLY A 105 16.43 2.77 -1.68
N VAL A 106 17.51 2.10 -2.12
CA VAL A 106 18.70 2.74 -2.68
C VAL A 106 18.37 3.45 -3.99
N ILE A 107 17.64 2.81 -4.92
CA ILE A 107 17.25 3.44 -6.19
C ILE A 107 16.41 4.69 -5.93
N GLN A 108 15.39 4.62 -5.06
CA GLN A 108 14.56 5.78 -4.73
C GLN A 108 15.40 6.90 -4.11
N TRP A 109 16.28 6.59 -3.17
CA TRP A 109 17.15 7.59 -2.56
C TRP A 109 18.06 8.26 -3.59
N VAL A 110 18.78 7.49 -4.40
CA VAL A 110 19.68 8.04 -5.44
C VAL A 110 18.88 8.85 -6.46
N SER A 111 17.77 8.32 -6.98
CA SER A 111 16.97 9.04 -7.98
C SER A 111 16.37 10.33 -7.43
N ILE A 112 15.74 10.29 -6.25
CA ILE A 112 15.04 11.44 -5.68
C ILE A 112 16.05 12.49 -5.19
N TYR A 113 17.17 12.07 -4.62
CA TYR A 113 18.27 12.97 -4.28
C TYR A 113 18.78 13.70 -5.53
N ASN A 114 19.02 13.00 -6.64
CA ASN A 114 19.49 13.64 -7.87
C ASN A 114 18.44 14.57 -8.49
N ILE A 115 17.16 14.20 -8.50
CA ILE A 115 16.08 15.05 -9.01
C ILE A 115 15.99 16.33 -8.16
N SER A 116 16.02 16.22 -6.83
CA SER A 116 15.91 17.37 -5.94
C SER A 116 17.17 18.24 -5.94
N ALA A 117 18.37 17.65 -5.80
CA ALA A 117 19.62 18.41 -5.69
C ALA A 117 20.15 18.96 -7.01
N ASN A 118 20.09 18.18 -8.10
CA ASN A 118 20.78 18.52 -9.35
C ASN A 118 19.83 19.06 -10.42
N LEU A 119 18.55 18.69 -10.40
CA LEU A 119 17.62 19.09 -11.44
C LEU A 119 16.88 20.40 -11.09
N ILE A 120 16.45 20.54 -9.84
CA ILE A 120 15.47 21.58 -9.45
C ILE A 120 15.94 22.44 -8.27
N GLY A 121 16.80 21.91 -7.39
CA GLY A 121 17.33 22.64 -6.22
C GLY A 121 16.35 22.72 -5.03
N GLU A 122 15.19 22.08 -5.12
CA GLU A 122 14.14 22.11 -4.08
C GLU A 122 13.65 20.71 -3.68
N LYS A 123 13.11 20.60 -2.45
CA LYS A 123 12.48 19.38 -1.93
C LYS A 123 10.96 19.57 -1.85
N LEU A 124 10.18 18.67 -2.46
CA LEU A 124 8.70 18.68 -2.35
C LEU A 124 8.19 18.44 -0.92
N SER A 125 9.00 17.80 -0.07
CA SER A 125 8.60 17.43 1.27
C SER A 125 9.71 17.67 2.28
N THR A 126 9.34 18.24 3.42
CA THR A 126 10.20 18.41 4.59
C THR A 126 10.13 17.21 5.54
N ALA A 127 9.36 16.16 5.18
CA ALA A 127 9.23 14.97 6.01
C ALA A 127 10.54 14.18 6.05
N LYS A 128 10.97 13.77 7.25
CA LYS A 128 12.11 12.86 7.44
C LYS A 128 11.80 11.51 6.76
N ASN A 129 12.44 11.27 5.62
CA ASN A 129 12.24 10.09 4.79
C ASN A 129 13.57 9.66 4.17
N ALA A 130 13.83 8.36 4.11
CA ALA A 130 15.06 7.80 3.53
C ALA A 130 15.30 8.28 2.09
N ALA A 131 14.24 8.56 1.33
CA ALA A 131 14.36 9.10 -0.04
C ALA A 131 15.03 10.48 -0.12
N TYR A 132 14.99 11.27 0.95
CA TYR A 132 15.58 12.62 1.02
C TYR A 132 16.81 12.69 1.95
N ALA A 133 17.35 11.53 2.36
CA ALA A 133 18.51 11.50 3.24
C ALA A 133 19.71 12.21 2.60
N GLU A 134 20.48 12.93 3.41
CA GLU A 134 21.62 13.73 2.93
C GLU A 134 22.94 12.95 3.03
N SER A 135 22.95 11.85 3.78
CA SER A 135 24.10 10.98 3.95
C SER A 135 23.73 9.50 3.90
N PRO A 136 24.67 8.61 3.54
CA PRO A 136 24.45 7.15 3.62
C PRO A 136 24.07 6.68 5.02
N GLN A 137 24.66 7.28 6.07
CA GLN A 137 24.36 6.93 7.46
C GLN A 137 22.91 7.27 7.83
N GLU A 138 22.45 8.46 7.44
CA GLU A 138 21.05 8.85 7.63
C GLU A 138 20.10 7.96 6.83
N PHE A 139 20.43 7.67 5.56
CA PHE A 139 19.65 6.77 4.72
C PHE A 139 19.46 5.40 5.40
N VAL A 140 20.54 4.79 5.87
CA VAL A 140 20.50 3.50 6.57
C VAL A 140 19.64 3.59 7.83
N LYS A 141 19.83 4.63 8.65
CA LYS A 141 19.02 4.86 9.87
C LYS A 141 17.53 4.97 9.56
N LEU A 142 17.15 5.78 8.57
CA LEU A 142 15.76 5.97 8.18
C LEU A 142 15.16 4.71 7.54
N LEU A 143 15.95 3.95 6.79
CA LEU A 143 15.55 2.66 6.23
C LEU A 143 15.29 1.63 7.34
N PHE A 144 16.11 1.58 8.39
CA PHE A 144 15.86 0.70 9.55
C PHE A 144 14.64 1.12 10.36
N LEU A 145 14.40 2.42 10.50
CA LEU A 145 13.21 2.96 11.16
C LEU A 145 11.95 2.89 10.28
N SER A 146 12.00 2.24 9.11
CA SER A 146 10.88 2.16 8.16
C SER A 146 10.32 3.53 7.74
N MET A 147 11.14 4.58 7.83
CA MET A 147 10.78 5.95 7.42
C MET A 147 11.04 6.11 5.92
N THR A 148 10.35 5.31 5.11
CA THR A 148 10.45 5.30 3.64
C THR A 148 9.09 5.02 3.02
N SER A 149 8.86 5.47 1.78
CA SER A 149 7.71 5.05 0.96
C SER A 149 7.62 3.53 0.79
N LEU A 150 8.71 2.78 0.99
CA LEU A 150 8.76 1.33 0.84
C LEU A 150 8.39 0.54 2.11
N TRP A 151 8.02 1.22 3.20
CA TRP A 151 7.81 0.63 4.53
C TRP A 151 6.85 -0.58 4.58
N TYR A 152 5.89 -0.69 3.66
CA TYR A 152 5.01 -1.85 3.55
C TYR A 152 5.78 -3.17 3.41
N LEU A 153 6.87 -3.20 2.64
CA LEU A 153 7.67 -4.41 2.43
C LEU A 153 8.39 -4.82 3.72
N TYR A 154 8.94 -3.83 4.44
CA TYR A 154 9.53 -4.01 5.75
C TYR A 154 8.50 -4.58 6.74
N ALA A 155 7.33 -3.93 6.83
CA ALA A 155 6.24 -4.35 7.70
C ALA A 155 5.75 -5.76 7.36
N LEU A 156 5.55 -6.07 6.08
CA LEU A 156 5.05 -7.37 5.64
C LEU A 156 6.02 -8.51 6.02
N ALA A 157 7.33 -8.29 5.85
CA ALA A 157 8.34 -9.26 6.26
C ALA A 157 8.29 -9.48 7.79
N GLY A 158 8.28 -8.40 8.57
CA GLY A 158 8.22 -8.46 10.03
C GLY A 158 6.93 -9.12 10.55
N TYR A 159 5.78 -8.70 10.05
CA TYR A 159 4.47 -9.24 10.42
C TYR A 159 4.39 -10.74 10.14
N PHE A 160 4.88 -11.16 8.98
CA PHE A 160 4.89 -12.57 8.61
C PHE A 160 5.73 -13.39 9.60
N VAL A 161 6.94 -12.92 9.94
CA VAL A 161 7.84 -13.59 10.89
C VAL A 161 7.17 -13.70 12.26
N VAL A 162 6.69 -12.58 12.82
CA VAL A 162 6.02 -12.56 14.12
C VAL A 162 4.77 -13.44 14.13
N ALA A 163 3.91 -13.33 13.12
CA ALA A 163 2.70 -14.16 13.04
C ALA A 163 3.02 -15.65 12.96
N LYS A 164 4.12 -16.04 12.29
CA LYS A 164 4.56 -17.43 12.21
C LYS A 164 5.17 -17.94 13.52
N LEU A 165 5.99 -17.13 14.21
CA LEU A 165 6.54 -17.49 15.52
C LEU A 165 5.42 -17.80 16.51
N PHE A 166 4.39 -16.95 16.53
CA PHE A 166 3.31 -16.99 17.53
C PHE A 166 2.00 -17.55 16.98
N HIS A 167 2.02 -18.35 15.91
CA HIS A 167 0.80 -18.84 15.25
C HIS A 167 -0.09 -19.70 16.18
N ARG A 168 0.50 -20.36 17.18
CA ARG A 168 -0.24 -21.11 18.20
C ARG A 168 -0.95 -20.20 19.21
N GLN A 169 -0.39 -19.02 19.50
CA GLN A 169 -0.91 -18.03 20.45
C GLN A 169 -1.65 -16.89 19.74
N LYS A 170 -2.41 -17.19 18.68
CA LYS A 170 -3.08 -16.18 17.84
C LYS A 170 -3.93 -15.15 18.61
N MET A 171 -4.55 -15.56 19.73
CA MET A 171 -5.36 -14.66 20.57
C MET A 171 -4.50 -13.70 21.40
N ALA A 172 -3.39 -14.18 21.98
CA ALA A 172 -2.45 -13.28 22.65
C ALA A 172 -1.84 -12.29 21.65
N LEU A 173 -1.55 -12.75 20.43
CA LEU A 173 -0.97 -11.92 19.38
C LEU A 173 -1.93 -10.82 18.90
N ILE A 174 -3.23 -11.11 18.72
CA ILE A 174 -4.21 -10.08 18.33
C ILE A 174 -4.43 -9.06 19.44
N VAL A 175 -4.47 -9.50 20.71
CA VAL A 175 -4.58 -8.60 21.87
C VAL A 175 -3.35 -7.68 21.95
N ALA A 176 -2.13 -8.25 21.82
CA ALA A 176 -0.91 -7.46 21.78
C ALA A 176 -0.92 -6.46 20.62
N ALA A 177 -1.33 -6.87 19.42
CA ALA A 177 -1.40 -5.97 18.27
C ALA A 177 -2.43 -4.84 18.45
N LEU A 178 -3.55 -5.11 19.13
CA LEU A 178 -4.54 -4.08 19.49
C LEU A 178 -3.98 -3.10 20.52
N LEU A 179 -3.35 -3.58 21.58
CA LEU A 179 -2.69 -2.71 22.58
C LEU A 179 -1.64 -1.83 21.93
N MET A 180 -0.83 -2.41 21.05
CA MET A 180 0.20 -1.69 20.31
C MET A 180 -0.41 -0.67 19.32
N ASN A 181 -1.54 -0.98 18.67
CA ASN A 181 -2.28 -0.02 17.86
C ASN A 181 -2.73 1.19 18.70
N TYR A 182 -3.29 0.96 19.89
CA TYR A 182 -3.66 2.03 20.82
C TYR A 182 -2.45 2.80 21.37
N ALA A 183 -1.32 2.13 21.63
CA ALA A 183 -0.09 2.80 22.05
C ALA A 183 0.37 3.86 21.03
N THR A 184 0.09 3.64 19.73
CA THR A 184 0.37 4.65 18.69
C THR A 184 -0.55 5.87 18.73
N GLN A 185 -1.74 5.78 19.35
CA GLN A 185 -2.64 6.93 19.56
C GLN A 185 -2.04 7.91 20.55
N PHE A 186 -1.41 7.38 21.59
CA PHE A 186 -0.79 8.13 22.68
C PHE A 186 0.68 8.49 22.39
N SER A 187 1.11 8.38 21.12
CA SER A 187 2.47 8.71 20.68
C SER A 187 3.59 7.97 21.43
N LEU A 188 3.32 6.79 21.99
CA LEU A 188 4.31 5.97 22.72
C LEU A 188 5.36 5.34 21.78
N VAL A 189 5.10 5.35 20.48
CA VAL A 189 6.02 4.84 19.45
C VAL A 189 6.56 6.03 18.66
N PRO A 190 7.85 6.39 18.83
CA PRO A 190 8.42 7.56 18.17
C PRO A 190 8.62 7.35 16.67
N GLY A 191 8.33 8.39 15.89
CA GLY A 191 8.52 8.42 14.44
C GLY A 191 7.34 7.83 13.65
N TRP A 192 7.06 8.44 12.49
CA TRP A 192 5.91 8.05 11.66
C TRP A 192 6.06 6.62 11.09
N GLY A 193 7.28 6.19 10.75
CA GLY A 193 7.58 4.86 10.21
C GLY A 193 7.24 3.76 11.22
N PRO A 194 7.93 3.70 12.38
CA PRO A 194 7.67 2.66 13.38
C PRO A 194 6.23 2.70 13.89
N ALA A 195 5.66 3.89 14.10
CA ALA A 195 4.26 4.02 14.48
C ALA A 195 3.32 3.42 13.42
N SER A 196 3.59 3.62 12.13
CA SER A 196 2.78 3.03 11.05
C SER A 196 2.89 1.51 11.00
N VAL A 197 4.08 0.95 11.20
CA VAL A 197 4.30 -0.51 11.27
C VAL A 197 3.55 -1.10 12.47
N VAL A 198 3.71 -0.51 13.65
CA VAL A 198 3.06 -1.02 14.86
C VAL A 198 1.53 -0.92 14.75
N GLN A 199 1.02 0.22 14.27
CA GLN A 199 -0.41 0.48 14.14
C GLN A 199 -1.09 -0.52 13.19
N ASN A 200 -0.43 -0.92 12.10
CA ASN A 200 -1.08 -1.71 11.06
C ASN A 200 -0.97 -3.23 11.25
N PHE A 201 -0.20 -3.71 12.23
CA PHE A 201 -0.01 -5.15 12.45
C PHE A 201 -1.32 -5.89 12.72
N VAL A 202 -2.24 -5.26 13.47
CA VAL A 202 -3.56 -5.84 13.77
C VAL A 202 -4.34 -6.21 12.50
N TYR A 203 -4.26 -5.41 11.44
CA TYR A 203 -5.00 -5.66 10.19
C TYR A 203 -4.44 -6.85 9.42
N PHE A 204 -3.13 -7.06 9.47
CA PHE A 204 -2.51 -8.27 8.92
C PHE A 204 -2.98 -9.52 9.68
N LEU A 205 -3.04 -9.47 11.02
CA LEU A 205 -3.52 -10.59 11.83
C LEU A 205 -5.01 -10.88 11.61
N LEU A 206 -5.83 -9.84 11.45
CA LEU A 206 -7.24 -10.00 11.08
C LEU A 206 -7.39 -10.68 9.73
N GLY A 207 -6.56 -10.32 8.75
CA GLY A 207 -6.49 -11.02 7.47
C GLY A 207 -6.09 -12.48 7.63
N ALA A 208 -5.05 -12.75 8.40
CA ALA A 208 -4.51 -14.09 8.57
C ALA A 208 -5.48 -15.02 9.31
N TYR A 209 -6.00 -14.60 10.46
CA TYR A 209 -6.72 -15.49 11.38
C TYR A 209 -8.24 -15.30 11.40
N PHE A 210 -8.76 -14.17 10.92
CA PHE A 210 -10.16 -13.77 11.04
C PHE A 210 -10.80 -13.32 9.71
N SER A 211 -10.15 -13.60 8.58
CA SER A 211 -10.63 -13.17 7.26
C SER A 211 -12.00 -13.73 6.92
N HIS A 212 -12.29 -14.98 7.31
CA HIS A 212 -13.59 -15.60 7.05
C HIS A 212 -14.73 -14.82 7.73
N TYR A 213 -14.53 -14.30 8.95
CA TYR A 213 -15.55 -13.48 9.63
C TYR A 213 -15.77 -12.14 8.94
N LEU A 214 -14.70 -11.44 8.51
CA LEU A 214 -14.85 -10.17 7.79
C LEU A 214 -15.49 -10.36 6.41
N VAL A 215 -15.17 -11.47 5.74
CA VAL A 215 -15.81 -11.86 4.48
C VAL A 215 -17.28 -12.22 4.73
N GLU A 216 -17.61 -12.91 5.82
CA GLU A 216 -19.00 -13.21 6.19
C GLU A 216 -19.81 -11.93 6.41
N LEU A 217 -19.26 -10.95 7.14
CA LEU A 217 -19.90 -9.65 7.36
C LEU A 217 -20.27 -8.94 6.04
N SER A 218 -19.51 -9.18 4.96
CA SER A 218 -19.78 -8.57 3.64
C SER A 218 -21.06 -9.08 2.96
N PHE A 219 -21.70 -10.16 3.43
CA PHE A 219 -22.97 -10.63 2.84
C PHE A 219 -24.18 -9.77 3.21
N MET A 220 -24.02 -8.73 4.04
CA MET A 220 -25.03 -7.69 4.34
C MET A 220 -26.42 -8.21 4.75
N ASN A 221 -26.51 -9.38 5.39
CA ASN A 221 -27.75 -9.83 6.03
C ASN A 221 -28.08 -8.95 7.25
N ARG A 222 -29.32 -9.03 7.77
CA ARG A 222 -29.77 -8.18 8.90
C ARG A 222 -28.82 -8.24 10.11
N ARG A 223 -28.35 -9.43 10.48
CA ARG A 223 -27.40 -9.62 11.59
C ARG A 223 -26.08 -8.90 11.34
N ASN A 224 -25.52 -9.05 10.15
CA ASN A 224 -24.24 -8.45 9.78
C ASN A 224 -24.34 -6.92 9.73
N VAL A 225 -25.45 -6.39 9.20
CA VAL A 225 -25.72 -4.94 9.22
C VAL A 225 -25.77 -4.44 10.66
N LEU A 226 -26.43 -5.13 11.59
CA LEU A 226 -26.44 -4.74 13.00
C LEU A 226 -25.03 -4.74 13.62
N ILE A 227 -24.20 -5.73 13.32
CA ILE A 227 -22.80 -5.78 13.78
C ILE A 227 -21.99 -4.61 13.20
N LEU A 228 -22.15 -4.33 11.90
CA LEU A 228 -21.49 -3.20 11.24
C LEU A 228 -22.00 -1.85 11.80
N SER A 229 -23.29 -1.72 12.09
CA SER A 229 -23.85 -0.55 12.77
C SER A 229 -23.25 -0.37 14.16
N ALA A 230 -23.04 -1.46 14.92
CA ALA A 230 -22.35 -1.39 16.21
C ALA A 230 -20.89 -0.92 16.03
N PHE A 231 -20.15 -1.43 15.05
CA PHE A 231 -18.81 -0.91 14.73
C PHE A 231 -18.83 0.55 14.30
N ALA A 232 -19.84 0.99 13.56
CA ALA A 232 -20.00 2.38 13.17
C ALA A 232 -20.24 3.28 14.38
N LEU A 233 -21.15 2.90 15.27
CA LEU A 233 -21.44 3.63 16.50
C LEU A 233 -20.22 3.71 17.41
N THR A 234 -19.52 2.59 17.64
CA THR A 234 -18.28 2.58 18.42
C THR A 234 -17.18 3.40 17.75
N GLY A 235 -17.10 3.37 16.41
CA GLY A 235 -16.20 4.21 15.64
C GLY A 235 -16.49 5.71 15.86
N VAL A 236 -17.76 6.11 15.82
CA VAL A 236 -18.19 7.49 16.09
C VAL A 236 -17.84 7.90 17.52
N ALA A 237 -18.15 7.06 18.51
CA ALA A 237 -17.80 7.30 19.90
C ALA A 237 -16.28 7.45 20.10
N HIS A 238 -15.49 6.56 19.49
CA HIS A 238 -14.03 6.60 19.53
C HIS A 238 -13.48 7.88 18.89
N HIS A 239 -14.08 8.35 17.79
CA HIS A 239 -13.71 9.62 17.17
C HIS A 239 -14.10 10.81 18.06
N ALA A 240 -15.28 10.78 18.69
CA ALA A 240 -15.78 11.86 19.54
C ALA A 240 -14.90 12.10 20.78
N VAL A 241 -14.24 11.06 21.31
CA VAL A 241 -13.27 11.19 22.42
C VAL A 241 -11.85 11.56 21.95
N GLY A 242 -11.68 11.95 20.68
CA GLY A 242 -10.40 12.43 20.14
C GLY A 242 -9.44 11.34 19.66
N LEU A 243 -9.88 10.09 19.54
CA LEU A 243 -9.03 8.99 19.07
C LEU A 243 -9.18 8.80 17.55
N TYR A 244 -8.30 9.45 16.79
CA TYR A 244 -8.44 9.57 15.33
C TYR A 244 -7.89 8.36 14.53
N LYS A 245 -6.95 7.56 15.04
CA LYS A 245 -6.46 6.37 14.31
C LYS A 245 -7.40 5.17 14.50
N ASN A 246 -8.63 5.33 14.05
CA ASN A 246 -9.76 4.51 14.49
C ASN A 246 -9.76 3.08 13.89
N PRO A 247 -9.57 2.01 14.70
CA PRO A 247 -9.59 0.64 14.19
C PRO A 247 -10.98 0.21 13.70
N PHE A 248 -12.07 0.75 14.26
CA PHE A 248 -13.43 0.42 13.83
C PHE A 248 -13.73 0.96 12.43
N TYR A 249 -13.31 2.19 12.12
CA TYR A 249 -13.39 2.73 10.76
C TYR A 249 -12.56 1.91 9.76
N CYS A 250 -11.41 1.37 10.19
CA CYS A 250 -10.63 0.44 9.37
C CYS A 250 -11.40 -0.87 9.11
N MET A 251 -12.12 -1.40 10.09
CA MET A 251 -12.90 -2.63 9.89
C MET A 251 -14.05 -2.42 8.93
N LEU A 252 -14.81 -1.35 9.14
CA LEU A 252 -15.89 -0.95 8.24
C LEU A 252 -15.36 -0.76 6.84
N SER A 253 -14.25 -0.04 6.68
CA SER A 253 -13.61 0.20 5.40
C SER A 253 -13.21 -1.09 4.71
N ILE A 254 -12.60 -2.04 5.42
CA ILE A 254 -12.24 -3.35 4.85
C ILE A 254 -13.50 -4.08 4.38
N VAL A 255 -14.54 -4.18 5.22
CA VAL A 255 -15.78 -4.90 4.87
C VAL A 255 -16.49 -4.22 3.69
N PHE A 256 -16.66 -2.90 3.72
CA PHE A 256 -17.23 -2.13 2.61
C PHE A 256 -16.38 -2.25 1.34
N GLY A 257 -15.06 -2.29 1.45
CA GLY A 257 -14.15 -2.53 0.34
C GLY A 257 -14.38 -3.89 -0.31
N ILE A 258 -14.60 -4.95 0.49
CA ILE A 258 -14.95 -6.28 -0.02
C ILE A 258 -16.31 -6.24 -0.74
N VAL A 259 -17.33 -5.62 -0.12
CA VAL A 259 -18.68 -5.47 -0.71
C VAL A 259 -18.61 -4.74 -2.05
N LEU A 260 -17.94 -3.59 -2.08
CA LEU A 260 -17.79 -2.78 -3.28
C LEU A 260 -17.05 -3.53 -4.38
N CYS A 261 -15.94 -4.19 -4.06
CA CYS A 261 -15.16 -4.94 -5.05
C CYS A 261 -15.96 -6.13 -5.61
N ARG A 262 -16.73 -6.84 -4.78
CA ARG A 262 -17.64 -7.90 -5.24
C ARG A 262 -18.73 -7.34 -6.15
N ALA A 263 -19.38 -6.24 -5.75
CA ALA A 263 -20.40 -5.59 -6.56
C ALA A 263 -19.86 -5.11 -7.91
N LEU A 264 -18.66 -4.51 -7.94
CA LEU A 264 -18.02 -4.05 -9.16
C LEU A 264 -17.68 -5.21 -10.11
N ASN A 265 -17.12 -6.32 -9.62
CA ASN A 265 -16.81 -7.48 -10.46
C ASN A 265 -18.07 -8.20 -10.97
N ASN A 266 -19.19 -8.13 -10.23
CA ASN A 266 -20.45 -8.72 -10.66
C ASN A 266 -21.18 -7.85 -11.69
N ARG A 267 -21.02 -6.52 -11.65
CA ARG A 267 -21.73 -5.59 -12.53
C ARG A 267 -20.91 -5.12 -13.74
N PHE A 268 -19.60 -5.08 -13.61
CA PHE A 268 -18.70 -4.50 -14.61
C PHE A 268 -17.51 -5.41 -14.90
N ASN A 269 -16.94 -5.27 -16.10
CA ASN A 269 -15.68 -5.94 -16.43
C ASN A 269 -14.49 -5.19 -15.80
N MET A 270 -14.10 -5.61 -14.60
CA MET A 270 -12.97 -5.02 -13.87
C MET A 270 -11.61 -5.61 -14.28
N ALA A 271 -11.44 -6.14 -15.49
CA ALA A 271 -10.20 -6.78 -15.93
C ALA A 271 -8.96 -5.89 -15.77
N TRP A 272 -9.09 -4.59 -16.05
CA TRP A 272 -8.01 -3.61 -15.91
C TRP A 272 -7.57 -3.47 -14.44
N LEU A 273 -8.51 -3.29 -13.51
CA LEU A 273 -8.20 -3.11 -12.09
C LEU A 273 -7.70 -4.42 -11.45
N ASN A 274 -8.25 -5.55 -11.88
CA ASN A 274 -7.75 -6.87 -11.53
C ASN A 274 -6.30 -7.07 -12.01
N TRP A 275 -5.96 -6.59 -13.21
CA TRP A 275 -4.59 -6.65 -13.73
C TRP A 275 -3.66 -5.74 -12.93
N ILE A 276 -4.07 -4.52 -12.59
CA ILE A 276 -3.33 -3.64 -11.65
C ILE A 276 -3.11 -4.37 -10.31
N GLY A 277 -4.15 -5.03 -9.80
CA GLY A 277 -4.12 -5.82 -8.57
C GLY A 277 -3.14 -6.99 -8.56
N ARG A 278 -2.86 -7.60 -9.72
CA ARG A 278 -1.82 -8.62 -9.88
C ARG A 278 -0.42 -8.00 -9.97
N ASN A 279 -0.35 -6.75 -10.39
CA ASN A 279 0.86 -5.99 -10.73
C ASN A 279 1.13 -4.84 -9.73
N THR A 280 0.70 -5.01 -8.48
CA THR A 280 0.85 -3.95 -7.46
C THR A 280 2.28 -3.67 -7.09
N LEU A 281 3.15 -4.69 -7.14
CA LEU A 281 4.53 -4.59 -6.64
C LEU A 281 5.36 -3.60 -7.44
N GLN A 282 5.29 -3.67 -8.78
CA GLN A 282 6.04 -2.76 -9.63
C GLN A 282 5.56 -1.31 -9.50
N ILE A 283 4.25 -1.08 -9.37
CA ILE A 283 3.70 0.26 -9.12
C ILE A 283 4.20 0.76 -7.76
N TYR A 284 4.13 -0.09 -6.73
CA TYR A 284 4.55 0.24 -5.37
C TYR A 284 6.01 0.69 -5.28
N VAL A 285 6.93 0.02 -5.98
CA VAL A 285 8.35 0.38 -5.88
C VAL A 285 8.75 1.56 -6.77
N LEU A 286 8.02 1.82 -7.86
CA LEU A 286 8.37 2.84 -8.85
C LEU A 286 7.65 4.18 -8.66
N HIS A 287 6.39 4.17 -8.22
CA HIS A 287 5.52 5.35 -8.27
C HIS A 287 6.12 6.59 -7.62
N ARG A 288 6.87 6.43 -6.51
CA ARG A 288 7.45 7.54 -5.78
C ARG A 288 8.42 8.36 -6.62
N ILE A 289 9.27 7.72 -7.42
CA ILE A 289 10.24 8.40 -8.29
C ILE A 289 9.49 9.27 -9.31
N PHE A 290 8.43 8.75 -9.91
CA PHE A 290 7.64 9.48 -10.90
C PHE A 290 6.77 10.58 -10.30
N ILE A 291 6.28 10.40 -9.07
CA ILE A 291 5.59 11.47 -8.34
C ILE A 291 6.56 12.61 -8.03
N GLU A 292 7.78 12.33 -7.59
CA GLU A 292 8.76 13.40 -7.34
C GLU A 292 9.14 14.10 -8.65
N LEU A 293 9.40 13.34 -9.72
CA LEU A 293 9.73 13.91 -11.03
C LEU A 293 8.60 14.79 -11.56
N LEU A 294 7.38 14.25 -11.65
CA LEU A 294 6.20 15.00 -12.13
C LEU A 294 5.89 16.17 -11.21
N GLY A 295 5.87 15.93 -9.89
CA GLY A 295 5.51 16.92 -8.89
C GLY A 295 6.47 18.09 -8.87
N LEU A 296 7.78 17.84 -8.79
CA LEU A 296 8.77 18.92 -8.79
C LEU A 296 8.76 19.64 -10.14
N SER A 297 8.74 18.92 -11.26
CA SER A 297 8.83 19.58 -12.57
C SER A 297 7.59 20.45 -12.84
N VAL A 298 6.40 19.87 -12.68
CA VAL A 298 5.15 20.54 -13.05
C VAL A 298 4.80 21.66 -12.05
N LEU A 299 4.96 21.44 -10.75
CA LEU A 299 4.68 22.49 -9.76
C LEU A 299 5.68 23.63 -9.85
N THR A 300 6.98 23.34 -9.97
CA THR A 300 8.02 24.38 -10.06
C THR A 300 7.83 25.24 -11.30
N LEU A 301 7.59 24.62 -12.47
CA LEU A 301 7.31 25.37 -13.70
C LEU A 301 6.03 26.21 -13.56
N ALA A 302 4.97 25.65 -12.97
CA ALA A 302 3.72 26.38 -12.79
C ALA A 302 3.88 27.62 -11.88
N VAL A 303 4.69 27.51 -10.83
CA VAL A 303 5.02 28.62 -9.94
C VAL A 303 5.94 29.63 -10.64
N GLN A 304 7.01 29.15 -11.29
CA GLN A 304 8.01 30.00 -11.97
C GLN A 304 7.37 30.88 -13.06
N TYR A 305 6.44 30.33 -13.83
CA TYR A 305 5.72 31.06 -14.88
C TYR A 305 4.42 31.72 -14.38
N SER A 306 4.18 31.75 -13.06
CA SER A 306 2.99 32.36 -12.45
C SER A 306 1.66 31.86 -13.05
N LEU A 307 1.60 30.58 -13.43
CA LEU A 307 0.43 30.01 -14.09
C LEU A 307 -0.81 30.02 -13.20
N PHE A 308 -0.61 29.98 -11.88
CA PHE A 308 -1.71 30.02 -10.91
C PHE A 308 -2.42 31.37 -10.83
N ASP A 309 -1.84 32.46 -11.36
CA ASP A 309 -2.54 33.76 -11.45
C ASP A 309 -3.73 33.67 -12.40
N ASN A 310 -3.69 32.73 -13.35
CA ASN A 310 -4.83 32.39 -14.18
C ASN A 310 -5.82 31.49 -13.41
N SER A 311 -7.01 32.02 -13.12
CA SER A 311 -8.05 31.30 -12.39
C SER A 311 -8.52 30.01 -13.06
N ALA A 312 -8.50 29.94 -14.40
CA ALA A 312 -8.86 28.73 -15.13
C ALA A 312 -7.79 27.64 -14.96
N PHE A 313 -6.51 28.00 -15.00
CA PHE A 313 -5.42 27.07 -14.70
C PHE A 313 -5.48 26.59 -13.25
N SER A 314 -5.67 27.50 -12.29
CA SER A 314 -5.81 27.16 -10.87
C SER A 314 -6.98 26.20 -10.61
N LEU A 315 -8.15 26.45 -11.21
CA LEU A 315 -9.31 25.57 -11.10
C LEU A 315 -9.05 24.21 -11.74
N LEU A 316 -8.46 24.19 -12.94
CA LEU A 316 -8.12 22.95 -13.64
C LEU A 316 -7.13 22.10 -12.83
N TRP A 317 -6.13 22.74 -12.24
CA TRP A 317 -5.17 22.11 -11.34
C TRP A 317 -5.86 21.45 -10.15
N ALA A 318 -6.71 22.22 -9.44
CA ALA A 318 -7.46 21.74 -8.28
C ALA A 318 -8.37 20.54 -8.61
N LEU A 319 -9.00 20.54 -9.79
CA LEU A 319 -9.89 19.46 -10.22
C LEU A 319 -9.15 18.21 -10.67
N THR A 320 -8.07 18.37 -11.44
CA THR A 320 -7.54 17.29 -12.28
C THR A 320 -6.19 16.74 -11.85
N LEU A 321 -5.35 17.50 -11.13
CA LEU A 321 -4.00 17.06 -10.79
C LEU A 321 -3.98 15.68 -10.11
N PRO A 322 -4.82 15.38 -9.09
CA PRO A 322 -4.77 14.09 -8.41
C PRO A 322 -5.06 12.92 -9.37
N VAL A 323 -6.03 13.08 -10.28
CA VAL A 323 -6.40 12.04 -11.25
C VAL A 323 -5.31 11.87 -12.32
N VAL A 324 -4.83 12.98 -12.88
CA VAL A 324 -3.79 12.98 -13.91
C VAL A 324 -2.49 12.39 -13.38
N ALA A 325 -2.07 12.79 -12.18
CA ALA A 325 -0.86 12.28 -11.55
C ALA A 325 -0.96 10.78 -11.23
N VAL A 326 -2.10 10.30 -10.69
CA VAL A 326 -2.30 8.87 -10.40
C VAL A 326 -2.26 8.05 -11.69
N SER A 327 -2.99 8.47 -12.72
CA SER A 327 -3.02 7.79 -14.02
C SER A 327 -1.63 7.77 -14.67
N THR A 328 -0.96 8.91 -14.74
CA THR A 328 0.36 9.04 -15.36
C THR A 328 1.42 8.25 -14.60
N CYS A 329 1.53 8.42 -13.27
CA CYS A 329 2.54 7.72 -12.48
C CYS A 329 2.32 6.20 -12.50
N THR A 330 1.07 5.74 -12.50
CA THR A 330 0.74 4.31 -12.60
C THR A 330 1.10 3.76 -13.99
N ALA A 331 0.69 4.44 -15.06
CA ALA A 331 0.97 4.03 -16.43
C ALA A 331 2.48 3.99 -16.71
N VAL A 332 3.21 5.04 -16.32
CA VAL A 332 4.67 5.11 -16.49
C VAL A 332 5.37 4.03 -15.66
N SER A 333 4.94 3.77 -14.42
CA SER A 333 5.50 2.68 -13.60
C SER A 333 5.35 1.32 -14.29
N LEU A 334 4.19 1.06 -14.88
CA LEU A 334 3.93 -0.19 -15.59
C LEU A 334 4.68 -0.29 -16.91
N LEU A 335 4.80 0.81 -17.65
CA LEU A 335 5.59 0.88 -18.88
C LEU A 335 7.06 0.60 -18.59
N VAL A 336 7.65 1.30 -17.61
CA VAL A 336 9.04 1.13 -17.20
C VAL A 336 9.28 -0.29 -16.71
N TRP A 337 8.37 -0.85 -15.93
CA TRP A 337 8.44 -2.27 -15.56
C TRP A 337 8.41 -3.20 -16.80
N SER A 338 7.51 -2.99 -17.75
CA SER A 338 7.42 -3.82 -18.97
C SER A 338 8.71 -3.78 -19.82
N LEU A 339 9.35 -2.62 -19.87
CA LEU A 339 10.62 -2.42 -20.58
C LEU A 339 11.80 -3.04 -19.83
N LEU A 340 11.90 -2.80 -18.52
CA LEU A 340 13.02 -3.23 -17.69
C LEU A 340 12.95 -4.70 -17.28
N ASN A 341 11.76 -5.32 -17.23
CA ASN A 341 11.57 -6.70 -16.79
C ASN A 341 11.98 -7.75 -17.85
N ARG A 342 13.13 -7.53 -18.50
CA ARG A 342 13.69 -8.35 -19.57
C ARG A 342 15.17 -8.63 -19.29
N GLY A 343 15.65 -9.81 -19.69
CA GLY A 343 17.05 -10.21 -19.51
C GLY A 343 17.57 -9.96 -18.08
N PRO A 344 18.71 -9.24 -17.91
CA PRO A 344 19.26 -8.93 -16.59
C PRO A 344 18.39 -7.96 -15.77
N GLY A 345 17.59 -7.10 -16.40
CA GLY A 345 16.73 -6.12 -15.72
C GLY A 345 15.59 -6.75 -14.92
N ARG A 346 15.30 -8.04 -15.12
CA ARG A 346 14.44 -8.83 -14.22
C ARG A 346 14.94 -8.83 -12.77
N ALA A 347 16.24 -8.67 -12.56
CA ALA A 347 16.82 -8.50 -11.23
C ALA A 347 16.20 -7.31 -10.47
N LEU A 348 15.70 -6.28 -11.16
CA LEU A 348 15.06 -5.14 -10.50
C LEU A 348 13.74 -5.50 -9.80
N PHE A 349 13.08 -6.59 -10.19
CA PHE A 349 11.76 -6.96 -9.67
C PHE A 349 11.74 -8.36 -9.03
N LEU A 350 12.81 -9.13 -9.23
CA LEU A 350 12.91 -10.51 -8.77
C LEU A 350 14.35 -10.81 -8.33
N TYR A 351 14.52 -11.33 -7.12
CA TYR A 351 15.82 -11.70 -6.57
C TYR A 351 16.57 -12.65 -7.53
N PRO A 352 17.84 -12.38 -7.89
CA PRO A 352 18.51 -13.10 -8.99
C PRO A 352 18.55 -14.62 -8.89
N VAL A 353 18.62 -15.18 -7.67
CA VAL A 353 18.60 -16.63 -7.46
C VAL A 353 17.25 -17.26 -7.83
N LEU A 354 16.15 -16.48 -7.87
CA LEU A 354 14.84 -16.90 -8.42
C LEU A 354 14.85 -17.08 -9.93
N MET A 355 15.72 -16.37 -10.64
CA MET A 355 15.77 -16.40 -12.10
C MET A 355 16.45 -17.66 -12.65
N ARG A 356 17.33 -18.29 -11.85
CA ARG A 356 17.92 -19.59 -12.20
C ARG A 356 16.86 -20.67 -12.03
N LYS A 357 16.34 -21.20 -13.15
CA LYS A 357 15.56 -22.46 -13.17
C LYS A 357 16.36 -23.50 -12.39
N THR A 358 15.77 -24.06 -11.34
CA THR A 358 16.27 -25.31 -10.75
C THR A 358 16.31 -26.34 -11.87
N LYS A 359 17.52 -26.79 -12.26
CA LYS A 359 17.66 -27.99 -13.08
C LYS A 359 16.90 -29.11 -12.35
N PRO A 360 16.14 -29.97 -13.04
CA PRO A 360 15.61 -31.18 -12.42
C PRO A 360 16.77 -31.92 -11.76
N LYS A 361 16.58 -32.42 -10.53
CA LYS A 361 17.51 -33.40 -9.96
C LYS A 361 17.58 -34.55 -10.98
N PRO A 362 18.77 -35.04 -11.38
CA PRO A 362 18.84 -36.28 -12.12
C PRO A 362 18.19 -37.36 -11.25
N ASP A 363 17.25 -38.11 -11.82
CA ASP A 363 16.75 -39.33 -11.21
C ASP A 363 17.97 -40.18 -10.86
N ILE A 364 18.16 -40.44 -9.57
CA ILE A 364 19.05 -41.50 -9.14
C ILE A 364 18.32 -42.76 -9.57
N ALA A 365 18.67 -43.26 -10.75
CA ALA A 365 18.32 -44.60 -11.18
C ALA A 365 18.79 -45.55 -10.08
N SER A 366 17.84 -46.10 -9.34
CA SER A 366 18.04 -47.28 -8.52
C SER A 366 18.36 -48.45 -9.46
N ASN A 367 19.65 -48.66 -9.73
CA ASN A 367 20.12 -49.92 -10.26
C ASN A 367 20.31 -50.87 -9.08
N HIS A 368 19.47 -51.90 -9.09
CA HIS A 368 19.61 -53.26 -8.52
C HIS A 368 20.43 -53.48 -7.25
#